data_AF-A0A840WWW0-F1
#
_entry.id   AF-A0A840WWW0-F1
#
_cell.length_a   1.000
_cell.length_b   1.000
_cell.length_c   1.000
_cell.angle_alpha   90.00
_cell.angle_beta   90.00
_cell.angle_gamma   90.00
#
_symmetry.space_group_name_H-M   'P 1'
#
loop_
_entity.id
_entity.type
_entity.pdbx_description
1 polymer ?
#
loop_
_entity_poly.entity_id
_entity_poly.type
_entity_poly.pdbx_seq_one_letter_code
_entity_poly.pdbx_strand_id
1 'polypeptide(L)'
;MTQDATQAIETLTALGDIKVWSLIVTVLGDRALDGRFIPSAQIAAVLEPIGVKPDALRVSLHRLRRDDWVVSRRVGRTSEYALSTKGISISRRAAHRIYAAAPARDDWVMIVADTAEQQEMFSARPGAARLTPDVFLVPNLPPCGANLTAKATWPLPGWAVARIVEPDVWQGYERLAIVVRMIRRTVAQAEPGMQDAIRILVLHQWRRLVLRHPDVPDAAIGGAWPGAICRAEVQHLLALIPRAGSA
;
A
#
# COMPACT_ATOMS: atom_id res chain seq x y z
N MET A 1 -24.04 -10.21 -13.37
CA MET A 1 -22.60 -10.21 -13.75
C MET A 1 -22.03 -8.80 -13.84
N THR A 2 -22.35 -7.98 -14.85
CA THR A 2 -21.83 -6.59 -14.95
C THR A 2 -22.34 -5.68 -13.82
N GLN A 3 -23.60 -5.85 -13.40
CA GLN A 3 -24.18 -5.10 -12.29
C GLN A 3 -23.50 -5.43 -10.94
N ASP A 4 -23.21 -6.71 -10.69
CA ASP A 4 -22.52 -7.13 -9.46
C ASP A 4 -21.09 -6.58 -9.38
N ALA A 5 -20.37 -6.58 -10.51
CA ALA A 5 -19.02 -6.02 -10.59
C ALA A 5 -19.02 -4.48 -10.41
N THR A 6 -20.04 -3.80 -10.93
CA THR A 6 -20.23 -2.36 -10.72
C THR A 6 -20.49 -2.06 -9.24
N GLN A 7 -21.37 -2.82 -8.60
CA GLN A 7 -21.63 -2.70 -7.16
C GLN A 7 -20.38 -2.96 -6.32
N ALA A 8 -19.52 -3.90 -6.73
CA ALA A 8 -18.25 -4.15 -6.07
C ALA A 8 -17.30 -2.94 -6.15
N ILE A 9 -17.19 -2.30 -7.33
CA ILE A 9 -16.43 -1.08 -7.54
C ILE A 9 -16.96 0.06 -6.65
N GLU A 10 -18.27 0.27 -6.62
CA GLU A 10 -18.91 1.29 -5.78
C GLU A 10 -18.62 1.06 -4.30
N THR A 11 -18.75 -0.19 -3.83
CA THR A 11 -18.49 -0.57 -2.45
C THR A 11 -17.04 -0.30 -2.06
N LEU A 12 -16.09 -0.67 -2.92
CA LEU A 12 -14.65 -0.38 -2.71
C LEU A 12 -14.35 1.12 -2.76
N THR A 13 -15.06 1.87 -3.59
CA THR A 13 -14.91 3.31 -3.72
C THR A 13 -15.39 4.03 -2.46
N ALA A 14 -16.47 3.54 -1.85
CA ALA A 14 -17.03 4.06 -0.61
C ALA A 14 -16.19 3.81 0.65
N LEU A 15 -15.19 2.92 0.61
CA LEU A 15 -14.34 2.60 1.78
C LEU A 15 -13.46 3.77 2.25
N GLY A 16 -13.27 4.80 1.43
CA GLY A 16 -12.65 6.05 1.82
C GLY A 16 -12.17 6.87 0.63
N ASP A 17 -11.81 8.13 0.89
CA ASP A 17 -11.53 9.11 -0.17
C ASP A 17 -10.47 8.66 -1.18
N ILE A 18 -10.88 8.60 -2.45
CA ILE A 18 -10.00 8.23 -3.55
C ILE A 18 -9.50 9.47 -4.27
N LYS A 19 -8.18 9.64 -4.27
CA LYS A 19 -7.50 10.69 -5.05
C LYS A 19 -7.01 10.11 -6.37
N VAL A 20 -7.44 10.69 -7.49
CA VAL A 20 -7.10 10.21 -8.85
C VAL A 20 -5.59 10.10 -9.07
N TRP A 21 -4.80 11.10 -8.66
CA TRP A 21 -3.33 11.01 -8.76
C TRP A 21 -2.74 9.81 -8.01
N SER A 22 -3.33 9.44 -6.87
CA SER A 22 -2.87 8.29 -6.09
C SER A 22 -3.30 6.97 -6.73
N LEU A 23 -4.45 6.90 -7.43
CA LEU A 23 -4.81 5.74 -8.25
C LEU A 23 -3.84 5.56 -9.41
N ILE A 24 -3.47 6.65 -10.10
CA ILE A 24 -2.49 6.59 -11.20
C ILE A 24 -1.16 6.03 -10.70
N VAL A 25 -0.67 6.46 -9.54
CA VAL A 25 0.55 5.88 -8.93
C VAL A 25 0.35 4.40 -8.60
N THR A 26 -0.84 3.98 -8.15
CA THR A 26 -1.14 2.55 -7.96
C THR A 26 -1.11 1.77 -9.28
N VAL A 27 -1.71 2.29 -10.36
CA VAL A 27 -1.70 1.67 -11.70
C VAL A 27 -0.27 1.50 -12.20
N LEU A 28 0.52 2.58 -12.17
CA LEU A 28 1.92 2.56 -12.62
C LEU A 28 2.79 1.66 -11.74
N GLY A 29 2.56 1.66 -10.42
CA GLY A 29 3.27 0.79 -9.48
C GLY A 29 2.96 -0.70 -9.65
N ASP A 30 1.73 -1.07 -10.01
CA ASP A 30 1.36 -2.47 -10.26
C ASP A 30 1.83 -2.97 -11.63
N ARG A 31 1.84 -2.10 -12.66
CA ARG A 31 2.08 -2.49 -14.07
C ARG A 31 3.46 -2.13 -14.63
N ALA A 32 4.15 -1.16 -14.08
CA ALA A 32 5.39 -0.61 -14.66
C ALA A 32 6.37 -0.09 -13.58
N LEU A 33 6.55 -0.87 -12.51
CA LEU A 33 7.53 -0.57 -11.46
C LEU A 33 9.00 -0.61 -11.94
N ASP A 34 9.22 -1.19 -13.11
CA ASP A 34 10.47 -1.22 -13.86
C ASP A 34 10.77 0.08 -14.62
N GLY A 35 9.81 1.03 -14.67
CA GLY A 35 9.95 2.28 -15.42
C GLY A 35 9.48 2.18 -16.87
N ARG A 36 8.75 1.11 -17.23
CA ARG A 36 8.13 0.98 -18.55
C ARG A 36 7.12 2.11 -18.80
N PHE A 37 7.13 2.66 -20.01
CA PHE A 37 6.14 3.64 -20.44
C PHE A 37 4.80 2.97 -20.76
N ILE A 38 3.71 3.53 -20.22
CA ILE A 38 2.33 3.10 -20.44
C ILE A 38 1.57 4.21 -21.17
N PRO A 39 0.87 3.91 -22.28
CA PRO A 39 -0.01 4.87 -22.94
C PRO A 39 -1.10 5.39 -22.00
N SER A 40 -1.37 6.70 -22.06
CA SER A 40 -2.45 7.33 -21.29
C SER A 40 -3.82 6.66 -21.49
N ALA A 41 -4.10 6.13 -22.68
CA ALA A 41 -5.32 5.38 -22.96
C ALA A 41 -5.43 4.08 -22.14
N GLN A 42 -4.31 3.38 -21.89
CA GLN A 42 -4.32 2.19 -21.05
C GLN A 42 -4.55 2.53 -19.58
N ILE A 43 -4.02 3.66 -19.11
CA ILE A 43 -4.31 4.16 -17.75
C ILE A 43 -5.80 4.54 -17.66
N ALA A 44 -6.33 5.22 -18.68
CA ALA A 44 -7.73 5.61 -18.73
C ALA A 44 -8.67 4.39 -18.69
N ALA A 45 -8.41 3.37 -19.50
CA ALA A 45 -9.25 2.16 -19.58
C ALA A 45 -9.40 1.43 -18.23
N VAL A 46 -8.39 1.48 -17.36
CA VAL A 46 -8.45 0.86 -16.03
C VAL A 46 -9.22 1.72 -15.03
N LEU A 47 -9.15 3.04 -15.17
CA LEU A 47 -9.75 3.98 -14.22
C LEU A 47 -11.16 4.40 -14.62
N GLU A 48 -11.55 4.20 -15.88
CA GLU A 48 -12.88 4.50 -16.39
C GLU A 48 -14.01 3.75 -15.66
N PRO A 49 -13.90 2.43 -15.39
CA PRO A 49 -14.93 1.73 -14.59
C PRO A 49 -15.05 2.24 -13.15
N ILE A 50 -14.00 2.88 -12.61
CA ILE A 50 -13.99 3.52 -11.28
C ILE A 50 -14.71 4.88 -11.31
N GLY A 51 -15.11 5.37 -12.50
CA GLY A 51 -15.75 6.67 -12.70
C GLY A 51 -14.76 7.83 -12.86
N VAL A 52 -13.47 7.56 -13.13
CA VAL A 52 -12.48 8.61 -13.35
C VAL A 52 -12.63 9.20 -14.75
N LYS A 53 -13.07 10.45 -14.82
CA LYS A 53 -13.22 11.18 -16.09
C LYS A 53 -11.87 11.53 -16.73
N PRO A 54 -11.79 11.62 -18.08
CA PRO A 54 -10.56 11.96 -18.80
C PRO A 54 -9.89 13.27 -18.34
N ASP A 55 -10.68 14.29 -17.98
CA ASP A 55 -10.14 15.56 -17.53
C ASP A 55 -9.47 15.46 -16.15
N ALA A 56 -10.07 14.70 -15.23
CA ALA A 56 -9.47 14.43 -13.92
C ALA A 56 -8.17 13.62 -14.05
N LEU A 57 -8.11 12.67 -15.00
CA LEU A 57 -6.90 11.94 -15.35
C LEU A 57 -5.80 12.89 -15.86
N ARG A 58 -6.12 13.76 -16.83
CA ARG A 58 -5.15 14.72 -17.40
C ARG A 58 -4.59 15.67 -16.34
N VAL A 59 -5.46 16.26 -15.52
CA VAL A 59 -5.05 17.17 -14.43
C VAL A 59 -4.16 16.44 -13.43
N SER A 60 -4.50 15.20 -13.08
CA SER A 60 -3.70 14.40 -12.15
C SER A 60 -2.35 13.99 -12.73
N LEU A 61 -2.28 13.62 -14.01
CA LEU A 61 -1.02 13.33 -14.70
C LEU A 61 -0.12 14.56 -14.80
N HIS A 62 -0.70 15.73 -15.10
CA HIS A 62 0.03 16.99 -15.11
C HIS A 62 0.64 17.29 -13.73
N ARG A 63 -0.16 17.13 -12.66
CA ARG A 63 0.32 17.29 -11.28
C ARG A 63 1.44 16.32 -10.94
N LEU A 64 1.28 15.04 -11.23
CA LEU A 64 2.32 14.03 -10.97
C LEU A 64 3.62 14.34 -11.72
N ARG A 65 3.53 14.86 -12.96
CA ARG A 65 4.71 15.27 -13.72
C ARG A 65 5.39 16.47 -13.08
N ARG A 66 4.62 17.49 -12.68
CA ARG A 66 5.13 18.68 -11.97
C ARG A 66 5.84 18.31 -10.67
N ASP A 67 5.31 17.32 -9.93
CA ASP A 67 5.84 16.88 -8.64
C ASP A 67 6.99 15.84 -8.77
N ASP A 68 7.48 15.61 -10.00
CA ASP A 68 8.53 14.65 -10.36
C ASP A 68 8.19 13.19 -9.94
N TRP A 69 6.92 12.82 -9.98
CA TRP A 69 6.47 11.44 -9.76
C TRP A 69 6.48 10.61 -11.04
N VAL A 70 6.19 11.26 -12.17
CA VAL A 70 6.12 10.61 -13.49
C VAL A 70 6.86 11.42 -14.54
N VAL A 71 7.41 10.72 -15.51
CA VAL A 71 7.93 11.29 -16.76
C VAL A 71 6.97 10.97 -17.89
N SER A 72 6.92 11.83 -18.90
CA SER A 72 6.06 11.63 -20.07
C SER A 72 6.87 11.73 -21.36
N ARG A 73 6.52 10.92 -22.34
CA ARG A 73 7.03 11.03 -23.72
C ARG A 73 5.87 11.05 -24.70
N ARG A 74 6.08 11.64 -25.87
CA ARG A 74 5.10 11.68 -26.95
C ARG A 74 5.54 10.72 -28.04
N VAL A 75 4.65 9.79 -28.41
CA VAL A 75 4.86 8.83 -29.49
C VAL A 75 3.76 9.05 -30.52
N GLY A 76 4.08 9.78 -31.58
CA GLY A 76 3.09 10.22 -32.57
C GLY A 76 1.97 11.08 -31.96
N ARG A 77 0.74 10.56 -31.99
CA ARG A 77 -0.46 11.24 -31.45
C ARG A 77 -0.77 10.88 -29.99
N THR A 78 -0.06 9.91 -29.41
CA THR A 78 -0.31 9.45 -28.05
C THR A 78 0.75 9.96 -27.07
N SER A 79 0.33 10.20 -25.83
CA SER A 79 1.25 10.47 -24.72
C SER A 79 1.35 9.24 -23.85
N GLU A 80 2.59 8.86 -23.52
CA GLU A 80 2.91 7.75 -22.64
C GLU A 80 3.59 8.26 -21.37
N TYR A 81 3.38 7.55 -20.27
CA TYR A 81 3.86 7.94 -18.95
C TYR A 81 4.58 6.78 -18.28
N ALA A 82 5.65 7.07 -17.55
CA ALA A 82 6.38 6.13 -16.71
C ALA A 82 6.63 6.77 -15.34
N LEU A 83 6.89 5.96 -14.32
CA LEU A 83 7.42 6.48 -13.05
C LEU A 83 8.80 7.13 -13.29
N SER A 84 9.06 8.29 -12.69
CA SER A 84 10.39 8.89 -12.67
C SER A 84 11.35 8.05 -11.82
N THR A 85 12.66 8.33 -11.85
CA THR A 85 13.64 7.67 -10.95
C THR A 85 13.22 7.79 -9.47
N LYS A 86 12.75 8.98 -9.08
CA LYS A 86 12.20 9.24 -7.75
C LYS A 86 10.94 8.42 -7.49
N GLY A 87 9.99 8.42 -8.43
CA GLY A 87 8.76 7.64 -8.35
C GLY A 87 8.99 6.13 -8.21
N ILE A 88 9.95 5.59 -8.97
CA ILE A 88 10.38 4.18 -8.89
C ILE A 88 10.97 3.88 -7.52
N SER A 89 11.91 4.69 -7.03
CA SER A 89 12.56 4.47 -5.73
C SER A 89 11.54 4.42 -4.58
N ILE A 90 10.64 5.40 -4.52
CA ILE A 90 9.59 5.46 -3.49
C ILE A 90 8.62 4.29 -3.64
N SER A 91 8.21 3.97 -4.86
CA SER A 91 7.24 2.89 -5.12
C SER A 91 7.84 1.51 -4.82
N ARG A 92 9.13 1.27 -5.10
CA ARG A 92 9.82 0.01 -4.76
C ARG A 92 9.90 -0.21 -3.26
N ARG A 93 10.24 0.84 -2.49
CA ARG A 93 10.23 0.77 -1.02
C ARG A 93 8.85 0.41 -0.48
N ALA A 94 7.79 0.99 -1.05
CA ALA A 94 6.42 0.66 -0.68
C ALA A 94 5.99 -0.74 -1.15
N ALA A 95 6.47 -1.19 -2.32
CA ALA A 95 6.11 -2.48 -2.91
C ALA A 95 6.48 -3.66 -2.00
N HIS A 96 7.62 -3.59 -1.30
CA HIS A 96 8.00 -4.61 -0.31
C HIS A 96 6.92 -4.79 0.77
N ARG A 97 6.27 -3.70 1.20
CA ARG A 97 5.21 -3.75 2.21
C ARG A 97 3.85 -4.15 1.63
N ILE A 98 3.56 -3.69 0.41
CA ILE A 98 2.27 -3.89 -0.25
C ILE A 98 2.11 -5.33 -0.72
N TYR A 99 3.16 -5.95 -1.28
CA TYR A 99 3.08 -7.25 -1.94
C TYR A 99 3.71 -8.41 -1.14
N ALA A 100 4.40 -8.16 -0.02
CA ALA A 100 4.97 -9.25 0.80
C ALA A 100 3.87 -10.11 1.44
N ALA A 101 4.08 -11.45 1.43
CA ALA A 101 3.20 -12.45 2.04
C ALA A 101 2.90 -12.14 3.52
N ALA A 102 3.95 -11.81 4.28
CA ALA A 102 3.88 -11.34 5.65
C ALA A 102 5.09 -10.42 5.90
N PRO A 103 5.03 -9.51 6.90
CA PRO A 103 6.21 -8.80 7.36
C PRO A 103 7.26 -9.80 7.85
N ALA A 104 8.53 -9.50 7.62
CA ALA A 104 9.61 -10.38 8.05
C ALA A 104 9.60 -10.54 9.58
N ARG A 105 9.84 -11.77 10.05
CA ARG A 105 10.15 -12.04 11.46
C ARG A 105 11.62 -11.70 11.71
N ASP A 106 11.94 -10.42 11.55
CA ASP A 106 13.27 -9.89 11.82
C ASP A 106 13.62 -10.01 13.32
N ASP A 107 14.89 -9.85 13.65
CA ASP A 107 15.32 -9.67 15.04
C ASP A 107 14.99 -8.23 15.47
N TRP A 108 13.82 -8.07 16.10
CA TRP A 108 13.38 -6.79 16.64
C TRP A 108 13.95 -6.54 18.03
N VAL A 109 14.51 -5.36 18.21
CA VAL A 109 14.99 -4.88 19.50
C VAL A 109 14.21 -3.64 19.92
N MET A 110 13.96 -3.56 21.22
CA MET A 110 13.52 -2.34 21.88
C MET A 110 14.75 -1.54 22.29
N ILE A 111 14.72 -0.24 22.04
CA ILE A 111 15.83 0.67 22.33
C ILE A 111 15.29 1.85 23.11
N VAL A 112 16.03 2.26 24.13
CA VAL A 112 15.81 3.52 24.83
C VAL A 112 16.77 4.57 24.28
N ALA A 113 16.21 5.65 23.72
CA ALA A 113 16.91 6.84 23.28
C ALA A 113 16.94 7.84 24.44
N ASP A 114 18.13 8.15 24.94
CA ASP A 114 18.36 9.05 26.08
C ASP A 114 18.55 10.51 25.63
N THR A 115 18.92 10.74 24.36
CA THR A 115 19.14 12.08 23.81
C THR A 115 18.17 12.44 22.69
N ALA A 116 17.92 13.73 22.49
CA ALA A 116 17.10 14.23 21.38
C ALA A 116 17.67 13.82 20.01
N GLU A 117 18.99 13.78 19.88
CA GLU A 117 19.70 13.34 18.67
C GLU A 117 19.41 11.87 18.36
N GLN A 118 19.38 11.01 19.39
CA GLN A 118 19.01 9.60 19.25
C GLN A 118 17.53 9.45 18.88
N GLN A 119 16.64 10.21 19.52
CA GLN A 119 15.21 10.19 19.20
C GLN A 119 14.96 10.57 17.73
N GLU A 120 15.63 11.60 17.23
CA GLU A 120 15.54 12.02 15.83
C GLU A 120 16.12 10.94 14.89
N MET A 121 17.29 10.39 15.22
CA MET A 121 17.93 9.33 14.46
C MET A 121 17.04 8.08 14.32
N PHE A 122 16.45 7.60 15.42
CA PHE A 122 15.57 6.43 15.38
C PHE A 122 14.22 6.73 14.73
N SER A 123 13.69 7.95 14.89
CA SER A 123 12.46 8.38 14.19
C SER A 123 12.66 8.44 12.68
N ALA A 124 13.85 8.83 12.21
CA ALA A 124 14.19 8.87 10.79
C ALA A 124 14.54 7.48 10.21
N ARG A 125 14.80 6.48 11.07
CA ARG A 125 15.21 5.14 10.64
C ARG A 125 14.05 4.42 9.94
N PRO A 126 14.24 3.95 8.70
CA PRO A 126 13.24 3.15 8.01
C PRO A 126 12.86 1.89 8.79
N GLY A 127 11.56 1.68 8.99
CA GLY A 127 11.02 0.50 9.67
C GLY A 127 10.99 0.60 11.20
N ALA A 128 11.56 1.64 11.81
CA ALA A 128 11.43 1.85 13.24
C ALA A 128 9.98 2.20 13.63
N ALA A 129 9.54 1.71 14.80
CA ALA A 129 8.26 2.03 15.39
C ALA A 129 8.48 2.73 16.73
N ARG A 130 7.93 3.94 16.89
CA ARG A 130 8.00 4.69 18.14
C ARG A 130 6.86 4.29 19.07
N LEU A 131 7.16 3.85 20.29
CA LEU A 131 6.15 3.48 21.31
C LEU A 131 5.85 4.64 22.26
N THR A 132 6.92 5.30 22.72
CA THR A 132 6.92 6.49 23.58
C THR A 132 7.97 7.48 23.04
N PRO A 133 8.10 8.69 23.61
CA PRO A 133 9.10 9.63 23.14
C PRO A 133 10.52 9.05 23.05
N ASP A 134 10.86 8.18 24.01
CA ASP A 134 12.21 7.66 24.24
C ASP A 134 12.34 6.18 23.85
N VAL A 135 11.24 5.46 23.59
CA VAL A 135 11.27 4.01 23.34
C VAL A 135 10.88 3.69 21.89
N PHE A 136 11.77 2.97 21.22
CA PHE A 136 11.63 2.56 19.82
C PHE A 136 11.74 1.04 19.67
N LEU A 137 10.99 0.47 18.74
CA LEU A 137 11.19 -0.87 18.21
C LEU A 137 11.90 -0.76 16.87
N VAL A 138 13.00 -1.47 16.71
CA VAL A 138 13.84 -1.39 15.51
C VAL A 138 14.17 -2.80 15.01
N PRO A 139 13.96 -3.10 13.71
CA PRO A 139 14.36 -4.38 13.15
C PRO A 139 15.86 -4.40 12.83
N ASN A 140 16.47 -5.56 12.98
CA ASN A 140 17.82 -5.90 12.50
C ASN A 140 18.87 -4.87 12.96
N LEU A 141 18.74 -4.37 14.20
CA LEU A 141 19.78 -3.54 14.80
C LEU A 141 20.75 -4.43 15.59
N PRO A 142 22.05 -4.45 15.22
CA PRO A 142 23.04 -5.13 16.03
C PRO A 142 23.14 -4.46 17.42
N PRO A 143 23.49 -5.22 18.48
CA PRO A 143 23.78 -4.65 19.78
C PRO A 143 24.83 -3.54 19.64
N CYS A 144 24.51 -2.32 20.06
CA CYS A 144 25.46 -1.21 20.07
C CYS A 144 25.69 -0.76 21.51
N GLY A 145 26.95 -0.59 21.92
CA GLY A 145 27.30 -0.16 23.28
C GLY A 145 26.87 1.27 23.62
N ALA A 146 26.27 1.99 22.67
CA ALA A 146 25.83 3.37 22.81
C ALA A 146 24.36 3.51 23.27
N ASN A 147 23.58 2.43 23.32
CA ASN A 147 22.18 2.47 23.75
C ASN A 147 21.82 1.26 24.60
N LEU A 148 20.89 1.43 25.54
CA LEU A 148 20.27 0.31 26.24
C LEU A 148 19.30 -0.39 25.29
N THR A 149 19.55 -1.67 25.02
CA THR A 149 18.73 -2.50 24.12
C THR A 149 18.16 -3.72 24.85
N ALA A 150 16.91 -4.06 24.57
CA ALA A 150 16.28 -5.30 25.01
C ALA A 150 15.66 -6.03 23.82
N LYS A 151 15.69 -7.37 23.80
CA LYS A 151 14.99 -8.15 22.77
C LYS A 151 13.49 -7.95 22.91
N ALA A 152 12.79 -7.62 21.83
CA ALA A 152 11.34 -7.52 21.85
C ALA A 152 10.71 -8.93 21.90
N THR A 153 9.74 -9.12 22.79
CA THR A 153 8.91 -10.32 22.86
C THR A 153 7.50 -10.02 22.37
N TRP A 154 6.88 -11.03 21.77
CA TRP A 154 5.53 -10.93 21.21
C TRP A 154 4.54 -11.78 22.02
N PRO A 155 3.26 -11.39 22.11
CA PRO A 155 2.67 -10.16 21.56
C PRO A 155 3.04 -8.91 22.39
N LEU A 156 2.94 -7.73 21.78
CA LEU A 156 3.05 -6.47 22.49
C LEU A 156 1.82 -6.22 23.38
N PRO A 157 1.97 -5.49 24.49
CA PRO A 157 0.83 -5.08 25.29
C PRO A 157 -0.08 -4.11 24.50
N GLY A 158 -1.38 -4.12 24.82
CA GLY A 158 -2.40 -3.37 24.07
C GLY A 158 -2.12 -1.86 23.95
N TRP A 159 -1.53 -1.24 24.97
CA TRP A 159 -1.14 0.17 24.91
C TRP A 159 -0.07 0.44 23.84
N ALA A 160 0.88 -0.49 23.64
CA ALA A 160 1.95 -0.35 22.64
C ALA A 160 1.38 -0.56 21.24
N VAL A 161 0.49 -1.54 21.07
CA VAL A 161 -0.25 -1.75 19.83
C VAL A 161 -1.02 -0.50 19.42
N ALA A 162 -1.74 0.13 20.35
CA ALA A 162 -2.50 1.36 20.11
C ALA A 162 -1.65 2.58 19.71
N ARG A 163 -0.32 2.53 19.94
CA ARG A 163 0.64 3.55 19.49
C ARG A 163 1.22 3.27 18.11
N ILE A 164 1.25 2.00 17.71
CA ILE A 164 1.74 1.57 16.40
C ILE A 164 0.63 1.67 15.36
N VAL A 165 -0.59 1.27 15.73
CA VAL A 165 -1.74 1.19 14.84
C VAL A 165 -2.85 2.08 15.36
N GLU A 166 -3.20 3.10 14.58
CA GLU A 166 -4.32 4.00 14.88
C GLU A 166 -5.67 3.24 14.76
N PRO A 167 -6.68 3.59 15.59
CA PRO A 167 -7.98 2.90 15.57
C PRO A 167 -8.70 2.90 14.22
N ASP A 168 -8.55 3.96 13.42
CA ASP A 168 -9.17 4.06 12.11
C ASP A 168 -8.48 3.16 11.06
N VAL A 169 -7.17 2.92 11.20
CA VAL A 169 -6.41 1.94 10.41
C VAL A 169 -6.86 0.53 10.75
N TRP A 170 -7.03 0.24 12.04
CA TRP A 170 -7.57 -1.04 12.52
C TRP A 170 -8.93 -1.34 11.87
N GLN A 171 -9.89 -0.42 12.02
CA GLN A 171 -11.23 -0.57 11.43
C GLN A 171 -11.19 -0.58 9.90
N GLY A 172 -10.25 0.15 9.29
CA GLY A 172 -10.02 0.13 7.85
C GLY A 172 -9.68 -1.26 7.34
N TYR A 173 -8.84 -2.01 8.05
CA TYR A 173 -8.53 -3.39 7.70
C TYR A 173 -9.73 -4.32 7.84
N GLU A 174 -10.52 -4.17 8.91
CA GLU A 174 -11.73 -4.97 9.11
C GLU A 174 -12.72 -4.77 7.95
N ARG A 175 -13.01 -3.51 7.61
CA ARG A 175 -13.91 -3.18 6.49
C ARG A 175 -13.37 -3.70 5.16
N LEU A 176 -12.09 -3.47 4.87
CA LEU A 176 -11.51 -3.91 3.61
C LEU A 176 -11.48 -5.44 3.49
N ALA A 177 -11.13 -6.17 4.55
CA ALA A 177 -11.13 -7.63 4.57
C ALA A 177 -12.52 -8.19 4.28
N ILE A 178 -13.57 -7.62 4.90
CA ILE A 178 -14.96 -8.01 4.67
C ILE A 178 -15.35 -7.79 3.21
N VAL A 179 -15.12 -6.58 2.67
CA VAL A 179 -15.49 -6.25 1.29
C VAL A 179 -14.75 -7.13 0.29
N VAL A 180 -13.43 -7.29 0.44
CA VAL A 180 -12.62 -8.17 -0.42
C VAL A 180 -13.16 -9.59 -0.40
N ARG A 181 -13.48 -10.13 0.78
CA ARG A 181 -14.04 -11.48 0.91
C ARG A 181 -15.38 -11.62 0.17
N MET A 182 -16.27 -10.63 0.30
CA MET A 182 -17.58 -10.62 -0.33
C MET A 182 -17.50 -10.60 -1.86
N ILE A 183 -16.60 -9.79 -2.43
CA ILE A 183 -16.54 -9.57 -3.89
C ILE A 183 -15.74 -10.64 -4.65
N ARG A 184 -14.98 -11.52 -3.96
CA ARG A 184 -14.12 -12.54 -4.59
C ARG A 184 -14.78 -13.32 -5.73
N ARG A 185 -15.99 -13.83 -5.50
CA ARG A 185 -16.73 -14.63 -6.51
C ARG A 185 -17.16 -13.76 -7.69
N THR A 186 -17.69 -12.57 -7.40
CA THR A 186 -18.09 -11.59 -8.41
C THR A 186 -16.93 -11.22 -9.33
N VAL A 187 -15.76 -10.99 -8.75
CA VAL A 187 -14.56 -10.58 -9.50
C VAL A 187 -14.06 -11.69 -10.41
N ALA A 188 -14.05 -12.94 -9.96
CA ALA A 188 -13.65 -14.08 -10.78
C ALA A 188 -14.52 -14.25 -12.05
N GLN A 189 -15.76 -13.73 -12.02
CA GLN A 189 -16.71 -13.80 -13.13
C GLN A 189 -16.83 -12.48 -13.91
N ALA A 190 -16.17 -11.41 -13.46
CA ALA A 190 -16.24 -10.10 -14.10
C ALA A 190 -15.44 -10.06 -15.41
N GLU A 191 -15.81 -9.17 -16.31
CA GLU A 191 -15.03 -8.92 -17.53
C GLU A 191 -13.63 -8.36 -17.22
N PRO A 192 -12.61 -8.58 -18.07
CA PRO A 192 -11.23 -8.19 -17.79
C PRO A 192 -11.04 -6.72 -17.38
N GLY A 193 -11.75 -5.78 -18.02
CA GLY A 193 -11.68 -4.35 -17.67
C GLY A 193 -12.18 -4.05 -16.24
N MET A 194 -13.22 -4.75 -15.80
CA MET A 194 -13.75 -4.63 -14.44
C MET A 194 -12.83 -5.30 -13.41
N GLN A 195 -12.24 -6.45 -13.77
CA GLN A 195 -11.24 -7.12 -12.94
C GLN A 195 -10.03 -6.21 -12.68
N ASP A 196 -9.54 -5.54 -13.73
CA ASP A 196 -8.45 -4.57 -13.64
C ASP A 196 -8.79 -3.39 -12.72
N ALA A 197 -9.98 -2.80 -12.88
CA ALA A 197 -10.43 -1.71 -12.02
C ALA A 197 -10.52 -2.14 -10.54
N ILE A 198 -11.10 -3.32 -10.28
CA ILE A 198 -11.23 -3.86 -8.92
C ILE A 198 -9.86 -4.17 -8.32
N ARG A 199 -8.95 -4.77 -9.08
CA ARG A 199 -7.56 -5.03 -8.65
C ARG A 199 -6.88 -3.74 -8.19
N ILE A 200 -6.98 -2.68 -8.98
CA ILE A 200 -6.39 -1.38 -8.65
C ILE A 200 -7.05 -0.74 -7.42
N LEU A 201 -8.37 -0.83 -7.29
CA LEU A 201 -9.08 -0.33 -6.10
C LEU A 201 -8.67 -1.07 -4.83
N VAL A 202 -8.63 -2.40 -4.87
CA VAL A 202 -8.21 -3.22 -3.71
C VAL A 202 -6.76 -2.89 -3.33
N LEU A 203 -5.84 -2.84 -4.30
CA LEU A 203 -4.45 -2.43 -4.06
C LEU A 203 -4.36 -1.02 -3.49
N HIS A 204 -5.17 -0.10 -4.00
CA HIS A 204 -5.19 1.29 -3.54
C HIS A 204 -5.65 1.39 -2.08
N GLN A 205 -6.77 0.75 -1.72
CA GLN A 205 -7.27 0.78 -0.34
C GLN A 205 -6.31 0.06 0.62
N TRP A 206 -5.79 -1.10 0.24
CA TRP A 206 -4.76 -1.82 1.01
C TRP A 206 -3.51 -0.97 1.24
N ARG A 207 -2.99 -0.34 0.18
CA ARG A 207 -1.80 0.52 0.25
C ARG A 207 -1.98 1.66 1.24
N ARG A 208 -3.15 2.28 1.28
CA ARG A 208 -3.45 3.42 2.17
C ARG A 208 -3.46 3.02 3.65
N LEU A 209 -3.71 1.75 3.96
CA LEU A 209 -3.69 1.24 5.34
C LEU A 209 -2.29 0.76 5.73
N VAL A 210 -1.69 -0.11 4.91
CA VAL A 210 -0.38 -0.73 5.23
C VAL A 210 0.74 0.29 5.35
N LEU A 211 0.70 1.39 4.60
CA LEU A 211 1.72 2.42 4.68
C LEU A 211 1.54 3.41 5.84
N ARG A 212 0.45 3.33 6.62
CA ARG A 212 0.18 4.24 7.74
C ARG A 212 0.70 3.79 9.10
N HIS A 213 1.20 2.57 9.20
CA HIS A 213 1.85 2.08 10.40
C HIS A 213 3.24 1.51 10.06
N PRO A 214 4.16 1.39 11.03
CA PRO A 214 5.44 0.69 10.87
C PRO A 214 5.28 -0.78 10.46
N ASP A 215 6.31 -1.36 9.82
CA ASP A 215 6.29 -2.73 9.29
C ASP A 215 6.60 -3.78 10.36
N VAL A 216 5.97 -3.66 11.54
CA VAL A 216 6.15 -4.63 12.63
C VAL A 216 5.56 -6.00 12.26
N PRO A 217 6.11 -7.11 12.80
CA PRO A 217 5.58 -8.44 12.55
C PRO A 217 4.14 -8.54 13.01
N ASP A 218 3.29 -9.25 12.27
CA ASP A 218 1.88 -9.44 12.69
C ASP A 218 1.79 -10.09 14.09
N ALA A 219 2.75 -10.96 14.44
CA ALA A 219 2.87 -11.57 15.76
C ALA A 219 3.04 -10.53 16.88
N ALA A 220 3.66 -9.38 16.60
CA ALA A 220 3.82 -8.29 17.56
C ALA A 220 2.47 -7.67 17.92
N ILE A 221 1.54 -7.59 16.98
CA ILE A 221 0.21 -7.01 17.20
C ILE A 221 -0.73 -8.05 17.83
N GLY A 222 -0.65 -9.31 17.41
CA GLY A 222 -1.38 -10.44 17.99
C GLY A 222 -2.10 -11.31 16.95
N GLY A 223 -2.47 -12.53 17.34
CA GLY A 223 -2.98 -13.55 16.42
C GLY A 223 -4.32 -13.26 15.73
N ALA A 224 -5.12 -12.34 16.26
CA ALA A 224 -6.41 -11.92 15.67
C ALA A 224 -6.34 -10.55 14.98
N TRP A 225 -5.14 -10.03 14.71
CA TRP A 225 -4.93 -8.73 14.07
C TRP A 225 -5.59 -8.64 12.68
N PRO A 226 -6.55 -7.71 12.45
CA PRO A 226 -7.24 -7.58 11.17
C PRO A 226 -6.34 -7.27 9.99
N GLY A 227 -5.19 -6.62 10.19
CA GLY A 227 -4.26 -6.34 9.09
C GLY A 227 -3.66 -7.62 8.48
N ALA A 228 -3.38 -8.65 9.30
CA ALA A 228 -2.90 -9.94 8.80
C ALA A 228 -3.99 -10.67 8.01
N ILE A 229 -5.22 -10.67 8.52
CA ILE A 229 -6.39 -11.24 7.84
C ILE A 229 -6.63 -10.51 6.52
N CYS A 230 -6.65 -9.18 6.53
CA CYS A 230 -6.84 -8.36 5.34
C CYS A 230 -5.76 -8.60 4.30
N ARG A 231 -4.49 -8.74 4.70
CA ARG A 231 -3.37 -9.07 3.80
C ARG A 231 -3.62 -10.38 3.06
N ALA A 232 -4.00 -11.43 3.80
CA ALA A 232 -4.30 -12.74 3.20
C ALA A 232 -5.50 -12.65 2.23
N GLU A 233 -6.53 -11.87 2.59
CA GLU A 233 -7.68 -11.63 1.73
C GLU A 233 -7.32 -10.93 0.42
N VAL A 234 -6.53 -9.85 0.52
CA VAL A 234 -6.03 -9.08 -0.62
C VAL A 234 -5.17 -9.96 -1.51
N GLN A 235 -4.18 -10.66 -0.96
CA GLN A 235 -3.27 -11.50 -1.76
C GLN A 235 -3.99 -12.60 -2.51
N HIS A 236 -4.97 -13.24 -1.87
CA HIS A 236 -5.78 -14.24 -2.54
C HIS A 236 -6.55 -13.63 -3.72
N LEU A 237 -7.19 -12.48 -3.55
CA LEU A 237 -7.89 -11.80 -4.65
C LEU A 237 -6.91 -11.41 -5.78
N LEU A 238 -5.72 -10.91 -5.43
CA LEU A 238 -4.70 -10.55 -6.42
C LEU A 238 -4.13 -11.76 -7.18
N ALA A 239 -4.17 -12.96 -6.60
CA ALA A 239 -3.80 -14.19 -7.28
C ALA A 239 -4.88 -14.67 -8.27
N LEU A 240 -6.16 -14.38 -7.99
CA LEU A 240 -7.27 -14.67 -8.90
C LEU A 240 -7.30 -13.76 -10.14
N ILE A 241 -6.72 -12.56 -10.04
CA ILE A 241 -6.69 -11.57 -11.11
C ILE A 241 -5.23 -11.26 -11.47
N PRO A 242 -4.62 -12.00 -12.41
CA PRO A 242 -3.25 -11.74 -12.81
C PRO A 242 -3.10 -10.33 -13.39
N ARG A 243 -1.87 -9.80 -13.35
CA ARG A 243 -1.58 -8.47 -13.90
C ARG A 243 -1.83 -8.48 -15.42
N ALA A 244 -2.59 -7.52 -15.93
CA ALA A 244 -2.75 -7.37 -17.37
C ALA A 244 -1.37 -7.26 -18.06
N GLY A 245 -1.10 -8.13 -19.03
CA GLY A 245 0.16 -8.18 -19.78
C GLY A 245 1.30 -8.99 -19.12
N SER A 246 0.99 -9.92 -18.21
CA SER A 246 1.94 -10.91 -17.68
C SER A 246 1.99 -12.23 -18.47
N ALA A 247 1.79 -12.16 -19.79
CA ALA A 247 1.99 -13.26 -20.74
C ALA A 247 3.20 -12.96 -21.62
#